data_AF-R1EIQ9-F1
#
_entry.id   AF-R1EIQ9-F1
#
_cell.length_a   1.000
_cell.length_b   1.000
_cell.length_c   1.000
_cell.angle_alpha   90.00
_cell.angle_beta   90.00
_cell.angle_gamma   90.00
#
_symmetry.space_group_name_H-M   'P 1'
#
loop_
_entity.id
_entity.type
_entity.pdbx_description
1 polymer ?
#
loop_
_entity_poly.entity_id
_entity_poly.type
_entity_poly.pdbx_seq_one_letter_code
_entity_poly.pdbx_strand_id
1 'polypeptide(L)'
;MSAVEAATVVLLRRIPGGAGRTSIDLATLPATSGSGFSMRQLGGHDGKIWFAAGWQVLLGQSEVQNWVRSGPDQPAVMRYGGEWKFPGGRREPDESLTEAAWRELSEEFCVTPRNGGVLHRLNRLRTKPVRGVSFDMHNFVALAIENDWLAELHPDSINAALAARRERFLTLLKAGDFWPLGKAERERVAPEVRRVAWLGLQEAAACMLSSKAEELVPVDSWQAAEYARLGVTRRDPMFQTLATLLEIGRFESETELRAHCCARSNLYL
;
A
#
# COMPACT_ATOMS: atom_id res chain seq x y z
N MET A 1 -6.29 -9.54 24.19
CA MET A 1 -6.21 -8.17 23.66
C MET A 1 -7.03 -8.13 22.38
N SER A 2 -8.00 -7.22 22.27
CA SER A 2 -8.74 -7.02 21.01
C SER A 2 -7.81 -6.43 19.97
N ALA A 3 -7.84 -6.98 18.76
CA ALA A 3 -7.14 -6.38 17.63
C ALA A 3 -7.91 -5.14 17.16
N VAL A 4 -7.18 -4.13 16.71
CA VAL A 4 -7.77 -2.93 16.09
C VAL A 4 -8.16 -3.28 14.66
N GLU A 5 -9.40 -3.01 14.29
CA GLU A 5 -9.87 -3.23 12.93
C GLU A 5 -9.35 -2.13 12.00
N ALA A 6 -8.89 -2.54 10.82
CA ALA A 6 -8.43 -1.67 9.76
C ALA A 6 -8.89 -2.21 8.41
N ALA A 7 -9.06 -1.31 7.45
CA ALA A 7 -9.47 -1.66 6.10
C ALA A 7 -8.49 -1.08 5.08
N THR A 8 -8.28 -1.81 3.98
CA THR A 8 -7.49 -1.36 2.84
C THR A 8 -8.26 -1.60 1.55
N VAL A 9 -7.97 -0.80 0.52
CA VAL A 9 -8.51 -1.01 -0.83
C VAL A 9 -7.39 -1.38 -1.78
N VAL A 10 -7.54 -2.50 -2.47
CA VAL A 10 -6.66 -2.95 -3.54
C VAL A 10 -7.35 -2.67 -4.86
N LEU A 11 -6.81 -1.71 -5.61
CA LEU A 11 -7.34 -1.31 -6.90
C LEU A 11 -6.64 -2.13 -8.00
N LEU A 12 -7.40 -2.93 -8.74
CA LEU A 12 -6.86 -3.83 -9.75
C LEU A 12 -7.45 -3.57 -11.14
N ARG A 13 -6.60 -3.72 -12.15
CA ARG A 13 -7.01 -3.74 -13.55
C ARG A 13 -6.15 -4.72 -14.34
N ARG A 14 -6.58 -5.01 -15.58
CA ARG A 14 -5.75 -5.74 -16.53
C ARG A 14 -4.82 -4.84 -17.29
N ILE A 15 -3.65 -5.39 -17.62
CA ILE A 15 -2.74 -4.83 -18.63
C ILE A 15 -3.41 -5.00 -19.99
N PRO A 16 -3.67 -3.91 -20.75
CA PRO A 16 -4.18 -4.01 -22.11
C PRO A 16 -3.27 -4.91 -22.96
N GLY A 17 -3.89 -5.85 -23.69
CA GLY A 17 -3.15 -6.81 -24.52
C GLY A 17 -2.57 -8.04 -23.78
N GLY A 18 -2.75 -8.13 -22.46
CA GLY A 18 -2.41 -9.31 -21.66
C GLY A 18 -0.92 -9.64 -21.65
N ALA A 19 -0.19 -9.20 -20.62
CA ALA A 19 1.15 -9.73 -20.38
C ALA A 19 1.04 -11.21 -20.03
N GLY A 20 1.85 -12.08 -20.64
CA GLY A 20 1.90 -13.51 -20.29
C GLY A 20 2.26 -13.75 -18.82
N ARG A 21 2.23 -15.02 -18.38
CA ARG A 21 2.67 -15.38 -17.02
C ARG A 21 4.07 -14.83 -16.76
N THR A 22 4.26 -14.23 -15.59
CA THR A 22 5.54 -13.67 -15.17
C THR A 22 6.03 -14.37 -13.92
N SER A 23 7.33 -14.23 -13.61
CA SER A 23 7.89 -14.77 -12.38
C SER A 23 8.93 -13.85 -11.76
N ILE A 24 9.17 -14.03 -10.47
CA ILE A 24 10.33 -13.49 -9.76
C ILE A 24 11.25 -14.65 -9.50
N ASP A 25 12.48 -14.56 -10.00
CA ASP A 25 13.54 -15.48 -9.62
C ASP A 25 14.12 -15.05 -8.27
N LEU A 26 13.94 -15.88 -7.25
CA LEU A 26 14.39 -15.55 -5.90
C LEU A 26 15.91 -15.44 -5.80
N ALA A 27 16.67 -16.04 -6.73
CA ALA A 27 18.12 -15.90 -6.80
C ALA A 27 18.58 -14.53 -7.30
N THR A 28 17.71 -13.78 -7.99
CA THR A 28 18.02 -12.41 -8.46
C THR A 28 17.73 -11.33 -7.42
N LEU A 29 17.07 -11.70 -6.32
CA LEU A 29 16.79 -10.77 -5.24
C LEU A 29 18.06 -10.55 -4.40
N PRO A 30 18.26 -9.34 -3.84
CA PRO A 30 19.38 -9.11 -2.94
C PRO A 30 19.38 -10.11 -1.78
N ALA A 31 20.57 -10.47 -1.31
CA ALA A 31 20.72 -11.38 -0.18
C ALA A 31 19.91 -10.88 1.03
N THR A 32 19.22 -11.80 1.70
CA THR A 32 18.40 -11.49 2.87
C THR A 32 19.09 -12.01 4.14
N SER A 33 19.37 -11.15 5.12
CA SER A 33 19.95 -11.58 6.39
C SER A 33 18.91 -12.32 7.21
N GLY A 34 19.15 -13.59 7.52
CA GLY A 34 18.80 -14.33 8.76
C GLY A 34 17.38 -14.21 9.35
N SER A 35 16.45 -13.52 8.72
CA SER A 35 15.11 -13.32 9.25
C SER A 35 14.37 -14.64 9.08
N GLY A 36 13.82 -15.20 10.15
CA GLY A 36 13.14 -16.51 10.16
C GLY A 36 11.92 -16.65 9.24
N PHE A 37 11.73 -15.70 8.33
CA PHE A 37 10.86 -15.82 7.17
C PHE A 37 11.68 -16.41 6.01
N SER A 38 11.57 -17.71 5.79
CA SER A 38 12.27 -18.36 4.70
C SER A 38 11.62 -17.97 3.39
N MET A 39 12.36 -17.32 2.49
CA MET A 39 11.93 -17.05 1.11
C MET A 39 11.47 -18.33 0.38
N ARG A 40 11.97 -19.51 0.82
CA ARG A 40 11.50 -20.82 0.34
C ARG A 40 10.03 -21.13 0.68
N GLN A 41 9.44 -20.46 1.68
CA GLN A 41 8.01 -20.59 1.98
C GLN A 41 7.13 -19.79 1.01
N LEU A 42 7.70 -18.81 0.31
CA LEU A 42 7.00 -18.03 -0.72
C LEU A 42 7.22 -18.59 -2.13
N GLY A 43 8.42 -19.10 -2.42
CA GLY A 43 8.75 -19.68 -3.71
C GLY A 43 8.17 -21.07 -3.91
N GLY A 44 7.90 -21.42 -5.17
CA GLY A 44 7.68 -22.80 -5.58
C GLY A 44 8.96 -23.65 -5.45
N HIS A 45 8.85 -24.94 -5.75
CA HIS A 45 9.97 -25.89 -5.70
C HIS A 45 11.15 -25.51 -6.60
N ASP A 46 10.94 -24.65 -7.59
CA ASP A 46 11.94 -24.16 -8.55
C ASP A 46 12.65 -22.86 -8.11
N GLY A 47 12.35 -22.35 -6.92
CA GLY A 47 12.91 -21.08 -6.44
C GLY A 47 12.31 -19.85 -7.15
N LYS A 48 11.14 -19.98 -7.77
CA LYS A 48 10.43 -18.87 -8.41
C LYS A 48 9.10 -18.59 -7.75
N ILE A 49 8.69 -17.33 -7.80
CA ILE A 49 7.32 -16.92 -7.49
C ILE A 49 6.63 -16.62 -8.81
N TRP A 50 5.59 -17.39 -9.12
CA TRP A 50 4.82 -17.22 -10.35
C TRP A 50 3.63 -16.30 -10.14
N PHE A 51 3.41 -15.39 -11.08
CA PHE A 51 2.26 -14.51 -11.15
C PHE A 51 1.45 -14.85 -12.39
N ALA A 52 0.16 -15.03 -12.18
CA ALA A 52 -0.82 -15.05 -13.25
C ALA A 52 -0.69 -13.79 -14.10
N ALA A 53 -0.83 -14.01 -15.40
CA ALA A 53 -0.72 -13.01 -16.45
C ALA A 53 -1.60 -11.77 -16.21
N GLY A 54 -1.07 -10.60 -16.58
CA GLY A 54 -1.91 -9.46 -16.94
C GLY A 54 -2.50 -8.59 -15.83
N TRP A 55 -2.10 -8.71 -14.57
CA TRP A 55 -2.60 -7.82 -13.51
C TRP A 55 -1.72 -6.58 -13.27
N GLN A 56 -2.37 -5.43 -13.12
CA GLN A 56 -1.82 -4.19 -12.57
C GLN A 56 -2.53 -3.82 -11.28
N VAL A 57 -1.77 -3.21 -10.37
CA VAL A 57 -2.26 -2.73 -9.07
C VAL A 57 -1.86 -1.27 -8.87
N LEU A 58 -2.79 -0.45 -8.38
CA LEU A 58 -2.48 0.93 -8.03
C LEU A 58 -1.91 0.97 -6.61
N LEU A 59 -0.69 1.45 -6.48
CA LEU A 59 0.00 1.60 -5.20
C LEU A 59 0.41 3.05 -4.99
N GLY A 60 0.45 3.46 -3.73
CA GLY A 60 0.93 4.77 -3.29
C GLY A 60 2.26 4.62 -2.59
N GLN A 61 3.26 5.39 -3.01
CA GLN A 61 4.54 5.47 -2.33
C GLN A 61 4.37 6.43 -1.16
N SER A 62 4.57 5.95 0.06
CA SER A 62 4.40 6.76 1.26
C SER A 62 5.48 7.85 1.37
N GLU A 63 5.20 8.98 2.02
CA GLU A 63 6.25 9.94 2.41
C GLU A 63 7.24 9.27 3.40
N VAL A 64 8.52 9.68 3.41
CA VAL A 64 9.49 9.10 4.37
C VAL A 64 9.34 9.72 5.76
N GLN A 65 9.02 11.00 5.83
CA GLN A 65 8.85 11.74 7.08
C GLN A 65 7.40 11.72 7.55
N ASN A 66 7.18 11.40 8.82
CA ASN A 66 5.91 11.57 9.50
C ASN A 66 5.82 13.00 10.05
N TRP A 67 5.23 13.91 9.27
CA TRP A 67 5.10 15.32 9.64
C TRP A 67 4.22 15.54 10.87
N VAL A 68 3.19 14.72 11.09
CA VAL A 68 2.30 14.80 12.25
C VAL A 68 3.07 14.58 13.57
N ARG A 69 4.00 13.61 13.57
CA ARG A 69 4.83 13.25 14.72
C ARG A 69 6.16 14.01 14.79
N SER A 70 6.52 14.75 13.74
CA SER A 70 7.74 15.57 13.72
C SER A 70 7.56 16.83 14.58
N GLY A 71 8.67 17.34 15.10
CA GLY A 71 8.81 18.73 15.54
C GLY A 71 9.68 19.53 14.56
N PRO A 72 9.83 20.86 14.77
CA PRO A 72 10.67 21.71 13.93
C PRO A 72 12.09 21.19 13.73
N ASP A 73 12.70 20.71 14.82
CA ASP A 73 14.11 20.24 14.85
C ASP A 73 14.22 18.73 15.09
N GLN A 74 13.10 18.02 15.10
CA GLN A 74 13.03 16.59 15.45
C GLN A 74 12.18 15.85 14.42
N PRO A 75 12.76 15.50 13.26
CA PRO A 75 12.03 14.75 12.25
C PRO A 75 11.71 13.35 12.78
N ALA A 76 10.46 12.92 12.60
CA ALA A 76 10.04 11.56 12.87
C ALA A 76 9.93 10.79 11.55
N VAL A 77 10.51 9.60 11.45
CA VAL A 77 10.36 8.73 10.28
C VAL A 77 8.98 8.07 10.29
N MET A 78 8.36 7.98 9.12
CA MET A 78 7.10 7.28 8.93
C MET A 78 7.29 5.76 9.01
N ARG A 79 6.28 5.08 9.57
CA ARG A 79 6.21 3.61 9.50
C ARG A 79 6.08 3.22 8.03
N TYR A 80 6.98 2.38 7.54
CA TYR A 80 7.07 2.02 6.11
C TYR A 80 7.32 3.24 5.21
N GLY A 81 8.10 4.22 5.66
CA GLY A 81 8.36 5.45 4.90
C GLY A 81 9.04 5.20 3.55
N GLY A 82 8.49 5.78 2.47
CA GLY A 82 8.98 5.59 1.10
C GLY A 82 8.58 4.28 0.42
N GLU A 83 7.87 3.39 1.13
CA GLU A 83 7.41 2.12 0.58
C GLU A 83 6.12 2.26 -0.24
N TRP A 84 5.91 1.35 -1.18
CA TRP A 84 4.64 1.19 -1.88
C TRP A 84 3.60 0.51 -0.98
N LYS A 85 2.39 1.09 -0.91
CA LYS A 85 1.29 0.58 -0.09
C LYS A 85 -0.07 0.73 -0.76
N PHE A 86 -1.03 -0.07 -0.30
CA PHE A 86 -2.45 0.19 -0.52
C PHE A 86 -2.89 1.38 0.34
N PRO A 87 -3.88 2.17 -0.10
CA PRO A 87 -4.58 3.08 0.79
C PRO A 87 -5.33 2.27 1.84
N GLY A 88 -5.30 2.75 3.07
CA GLY A 88 -6.00 2.10 4.16
C GLY A 88 -5.55 2.54 5.53
N GLY A 89 -6.43 2.32 6.49
CA GLY A 89 -6.25 2.79 7.85
C GLY A 89 -7.28 2.19 8.80
N ARG A 90 -7.33 2.77 10.00
CA ARG A 90 -8.13 2.24 11.11
C ARG A 90 -9.61 2.52 10.85
N ARG A 91 -10.48 1.55 11.19
CA ARG A 91 -11.92 1.76 11.25
C ARG A 91 -12.28 2.69 12.41
N GLU A 92 -13.01 3.74 12.13
CA GLU A 92 -13.62 4.63 13.13
C GLU A 92 -14.84 3.97 13.81
N PRO A 93 -15.24 4.41 15.02
CA PRO A 93 -16.32 3.75 15.77
C PRO A 93 -17.64 3.59 14.99
N ASP A 94 -18.02 4.61 14.23
CA ASP A 94 -19.35 4.74 13.62
C ASP A 94 -19.36 4.43 12.11
N GLU A 95 -18.28 3.85 11.56
CA GLU A 95 -18.20 3.44 10.16
C GLU A 95 -18.04 1.91 10.03
N SER A 96 -18.57 1.37 8.94
CA SER A 96 -18.30 0.02 8.46
C SER A 96 -16.87 -0.11 7.92
N LEU A 97 -16.38 -1.34 7.78
CA LEU A 97 -15.07 -1.59 7.17
C LEU A 97 -14.99 -1.11 5.71
N THR A 98 -16.09 -1.16 4.97
CA THR A 98 -16.16 -0.67 3.59
C THR A 98 -16.14 0.86 3.54
N GLU A 99 -16.83 1.53 4.46
CA GLU A 99 -16.77 3.00 4.60
C GLU A 99 -15.35 3.45 4.97
N ALA A 100 -14.70 2.77 5.91
CA ALA A 100 -13.30 3.01 6.25
C ALA A 100 -12.39 2.86 5.01
N ALA A 101 -12.56 1.78 4.24
CA ALA A 101 -11.77 1.54 3.05
C ALA A 101 -11.92 2.67 2.00
N TRP A 102 -13.14 3.16 1.80
CA TRP A 102 -13.41 4.27 0.89
C TRP A 102 -12.90 5.63 1.40
N ARG A 103 -13.08 5.92 2.69
CA ARG A 103 -12.53 7.13 3.32
C ARG A 103 -11.03 7.20 3.13
N GLU A 104 -10.32 6.12 3.44
CA GLU A 104 -8.86 6.04 3.33
C GLU A 104 -8.38 6.15 1.87
N LEU A 105 -9.11 5.56 0.91
CA LEU A 105 -8.83 5.75 -0.52
C LEU A 105 -8.94 7.23 -0.93
N SER A 106 -9.97 7.92 -0.45
CA SER A 106 -10.18 9.34 -0.71
C SER A 106 -9.09 10.21 -0.06
N GLU A 107 -8.78 9.96 1.20
CA GLU A 107 -7.81 10.73 1.97
C GLU A 107 -6.37 10.56 1.45
N GLU A 108 -5.96 9.32 1.15
CA GLU A 108 -4.59 9.02 0.75
C GLU A 108 -4.35 9.22 -0.75
N PHE A 109 -5.30 8.82 -1.61
CA PHE A 109 -5.10 8.82 -3.08
C PHE A 109 -5.91 9.92 -3.77
N CYS A 110 -6.65 10.76 -3.04
CA CYS A 110 -7.50 11.80 -3.63
C CYS A 110 -8.52 11.24 -4.63
N VAL A 111 -9.03 10.02 -4.38
CA VAL A 111 -9.99 9.35 -5.25
C VAL A 111 -11.32 9.16 -4.52
N THR A 112 -12.37 9.74 -5.09
CA THR A 112 -13.75 9.52 -4.63
C THR A 112 -14.50 8.70 -5.69
N PRO A 113 -14.81 7.42 -5.42
CA PRO A 113 -15.61 6.61 -6.32
C PRO A 113 -16.96 7.27 -6.62
N ARG A 114 -17.36 7.28 -7.89
CA ARG A 114 -18.73 7.68 -8.26
C ARG A 114 -19.70 6.56 -7.82
N ASN A 115 -20.81 6.92 -7.19
CA ASN A 115 -21.92 6.00 -6.85
C ASN A 115 -21.53 4.80 -5.96
N GLY A 116 -20.56 4.95 -5.06
CA GLY A 116 -20.28 3.96 -4.00
C GLY A 116 -19.42 2.75 -4.40
N GLY A 117 -19.11 2.55 -5.68
CA GLY A 117 -18.23 1.49 -6.19
C GLY A 117 -18.60 0.05 -5.77
N VAL A 118 -17.87 -0.93 -6.28
CA VAL A 118 -18.00 -2.33 -5.86
C VAL A 118 -16.70 -2.76 -5.19
N LEU A 119 -16.80 -3.20 -3.92
CA LEU A 119 -15.70 -3.80 -3.16
C LEU A 119 -16.00 -5.26 -2.84
N HIS A 120 -14.99 -6.09 -3.05
CA HIS A 120 -15.00 -7.51 -2.69
C HIS A 120 -14.00 -7.76 -1.58
N ARG A 121 -14.40 -8.37 -0.45
CA ARG A 121 -13.43 -8.73 0.59
C ARG A 121 -12.55 -9.89 0.11
N LEU A 122 -11.26 -9.62 -0.06
CA LEU A 122 -10.28 -10.62 -0.51
C LEU A 122 -9.81 -11.49 0.65
N ASN A 123 -9.22 -10.89 1.67
CA ASN A 123 -8.64 -11.62 2.79
C ASN A 123 -8.67 -10.77 4.08
N ARG A 124 -8.32 -11.40 5.20
CA ARG A 124 -8.08 -10.75 6.48
C ARG A 124 -6.72 -11.18 6.97
N LEU A 125 -5.83 -10.21 7.23
CA LEU A 125 -4.48 -10.46 7.70
C LEU A 125 -4.26 -9.79 9.06
N ARG A 126 -3.73 -10.52 10.02
CA ARG A 126 -3.37 -9.97 11.33
C ARG A 126 -1.91 -9.54 11.34
N THR A 127 -1.64 -8.31 11.75
CA THR A 127 -0.25 -7.83 11.94
C THR A 127 0.34 -8.37 13.23
N LYS A 128 1.68 -8.46 13.29
CA LYS A 128 2.38 -8.75 14.55
C LYS A 128 2.07 -7.64 15.57
N PRO A 129 1.94 -7.97 16.86
CA PRO A 129 1.76 -6.96 17.89
C PRO A 129 2.94 -5.99 17.90
N VAL A 130 2.67 -4.69 17.83
CA VAL A 130 3.65 -3.62 18.04
C VAL A 130 3.17 -2.81 19.22
N ARG A 131 3.98 -2.75 20.29
CA ARG A 131 3.61 -2.10 21.56
C ARG A 131 2.25 -2.57 22.10
N GLY A 132 2.00 -3.89 22.02
CA GLY A 132 0.76 -4.51 22.50
C GLY A 132 -0.43 -4.40 21.55
N VAL A 133 -0.32 -3.64 20.45
CA VAL A 133 -1.43 -3.47 19.49
C VAL A 133 -1.18 -4.31 18.25
N SER A 134 -2.17 -5.15 17.90
CA SER A 134 -2.24 -5.82 16.59
C SER A 134 -3.40 -5.24 15.81
N PHE A 135 -3.23 -5.17 14.50
CA PHE A 135 -4.27 -4.79 13.56
C PHE A 135 -4.81 -6.02 12.84
N ASP A 136 -6.13 -6.11 12.75
CA ASP A 136 -6.84 -6.98 11.82
C ASP A 136 -7.13 -6.20 10.55
N MET A 137 -6.31 -6.44 9.53
CA MET A 137 -6.38 -5.76 8.23
C MET A 137 -7.37 -6.51 7.34
N HIS A 138 -8.48 -5.87 6.99
CA HIS A 138 -9.45 -6.34 6.02
C HIS A 138 -9.09 -5.77 4.65
N ASN A 139 -8.62 -6.60 3.73
CA ASN A 139 -8.25 -6.13 2.40
C ASN A 139 -9.44 -6.34 1.45
N PHE A 140 -9.92 -5.24 0.88
CA PHE A 140 -10.96 -5.23 -0.14
C PHE A 140 -10.33 -5.05 -1.52
N VAL A 141 -10.94 -5.61 -2.55
CA VAL A 141 -10.53 -5.45 -3.95
C VAL A 141 -11.61 -4.68 -4.68
N ALA A 142 -11.21 -3.64 -5.42
CA ALA A 142 -12.03 -3.01 -6.44
C ALA A 142 -11.47 -3.40 -7.83
N LEU A 143 -12.31 -4.02 -8.66
CA LEU A 143 -11.95 -4.44 -10.02
C LEU A 143 -12.41 -3.40 -11.03
N ALA A 144 -11.55 -3.05 -11.98
CA ALA A 144 -11.88 -2.07 -13.03
C ALA A 144 -13.08 -2.50 -13.89
N ILE A 145 -13.31 -3.81 -14.08
CA ILE A 145 -14.47 -4.34 -14.82
C ILE A 145 -15.82 -4.09 -14.13
N GLU A 146 -15.82 -3.80 -12.82
CA GLU A 146 -17.03 -3.51 -12.04
C GLU A 146 -17.08 -2.03 -11.58
N ASN A 147 -16.05 -1.26 -11.93
CA ASN A 147 -15.84 0.11 -11.45
C ASN A 147 -15.32 0.98 -12.60
N ASP A 148 -16.22 1.54 -13.41
CA ASP A 148 -15.84 2.33 -14.61
C ASP A 148 -14.90 3.50 -14.27
N TRP A 149 -15.10 4.13 -13.10
CA TRP A 149 -14.23 5.20 -12.60
C TRP A 149 -12.77 4.76 -12.42
N LEU A 150 -12.51 3.45 -12.21
CA LEU A 150 -11.18 2.91 -12.07
C LEU A 150 -10.50 2.71 -13.43
N ALA A 151 -11.27 2.40 -14.48
CA ALA A 151 -10.75 2.34 -15.84
C ALA A 151 -10.29 3.73 -16.35
N GLU A 152 -10.99 4.78 -15.92
CA GLU A 152 -10.67 6.18 -16.20
C GLU A 152 -9.61 6.78 -15.25
N LEU A 153 -9.16 6.01 -14.26
CA LEU A 153 -8.27 6.53 -13.22
C LEU A 153 -6.82 6.62 -13.71
N HIS A 154 -6.39 7.85 -13.96
CA HIS A 154 -5.02 8.16 -14.37
C HIS A 154 -4.15 8.57 -13.16
N PRO A 155 -2.99 7.91 -12.94
CA PRO A 155 -2.05 8.29 -11.88
C PRO A 155 -1.62 9.77 -11.94
N ASP A 156 -1.54 10.36 -13.12
CA ASP A 156 -1.11 11.75 -13.29
C ASP A 156 -2.06 12.74 -12.61
N SER A 157 -3.38 12.52 -12.73
CA SER A 157 -4.39 13.36 -12.08
C SER A 157 -4.30 13.26 -10.56
N ILE A 158 -4.08 12.05 -10.03
CA ILE A 158 -3.88 11.83 -8.59
C ILE A 158 -2.58 12.50 -8.14
N ASN A 159 -1.49 12.31 -8.88
CA ASN A 159 -0.18 12.87 -8.56
C ASN A 159 -0.18 14.40 -8.60
N ALA A 160 -0.97 15.01 -9.49
CA ALA A 160 -1.19 16.45 -9.50
C ALA A 160 -1.91 16.93 -8.24
N ALA A 161 -2.96 16.22 -7.79
CA ALA A 161 -3.66 16.54 -6.56
C ALA A 161 -2.76 16.39 -5.31
N LEU A 162 -1.96 15.32 -5.25
CA LEU A 162 -0.97 15.09 -4.20
C LEU A 162 0.12 16.16 -4.20
N ALA A 163 0.59 16.59 -5.38
CA ALA A 163 1.53 17.70 -5.52
C ALA A 163 0.95 19.01 -4.97
N ALA A 164 -0.28 19.36 -5.37
CA ALA A 164 -0.96 20.55 -4.86
C ALA A 164 -1.17 20.50 -3.33
N ARG A 165 -1.49 19.33 -2.76
CA ARG A 165 -1.56 19.14 -1.30
C ARG A 165 -0.22 19.40 -0.63
N ARG A 166 0.88 18.86 -1.20
CA ARG A 166 2.24 19.10 -0.69
C ARG A 166 2.65 20.56 -0.78
N GLU A 167 2.32 21.26 -1.86
CA GLU A 167 2.62 22.70 -2.00
C GLU A 167 1.92 23.54 -0.92
N ARG A 168 0.63 23.27 -0.66
CA ARG A 168 -0.10 23.91 0.45
C ARG A 168 0.53 23.62 1.80
N PHE A 169 0.89 22.35 2.04
CA PHE A 169 1.60 21.95 3.26
C PHE A 169 2.95 22.67 3.42
N LEU A 170 3.76 22.73 2.37
CA LEU A 170 5.07 23.42 2.39
C LEU A 170 4.92 24.92 2.63
N THR A 171 3.82 25.53 2.16
CA THR A 171 3.50 26.93 2.44
C THR A 171 3.25 27.15 3.93
N LEU A 172 2.42 26.30 4.57
CA LEU A 172 2.18 26.34 6.02
C LEU A 172 3.46 26.08 6.82
N LEU A 173 4.28 25.13 6.36
CA LEU A 173 5.54 24.78 7.01
C LEU A 173 6.52 25.96 6.99
N LYS A 174 6.67 26.62 5.84
CA LYS A 174 7.54 27.78 5.66
C LYS A 174 7.09 28.99 6.48
N ALA A 175 5.77 29.19 6.62
CA ALA A 175 5.21 30.24 7.45
C ALA A 175 5.35 29.97 8.96
N GLY A 176 5.65 28.73 9.35
CA GLY A 176 5.66 28.30 10.76
C GLY A 176 4.26 27.94 11.29
N ASP A 177 3.21 28.18 10.50
CA ASP A 177 1.81 27.99 10.86
C ASP A 177 1.42 26.52 11.06
N PHE A 178 2.20 25.58 10.54
CA PHE A 178 1.94 24.15 10.73
C PHE A 178 2.15 23.70 12.20
N TRP A 179 3.14 24.26 12.90
CA TRP A 179 3.54 23.76 14.21
C TRP A 179 2.56 24.07 15.35
N PRO A 180 1.87 25.23 15.36
CA PRO A 180 0.80 25.48 16.32
C PRO A 180 -0.43 24.58 16.16
N LEU A 181 -0.64 23.95 15.00
CA LEU A 181 -1.83 23.12 14.73
C LEU A 181 -1.92 21.93 15.67
N GLY A 182 -3.15 21.62 16.10
CA GLY A 182 -3.46 20.40 16.84
C GLY A 182 -3.30 19.14 15.98
N LYS A 183 -3.24 17.97 16.62
CA LYS A 183 -2.99 16.69 15.93
C LYS A 183 -3.95 16.45 14.74
N ALA A 184 -5.25 16.61 14.96
CA ALA A 184 -6.26 16.38 13.91
C ALA A 184 -6.20 17.43 12.77
N GLU A 185 -5.70 18.63 13.03
CA GLU A 185 -5.45 19.64 11.99
C GLU A 185 -4.21 19.27 11.18
N ARG A 186 -3.15 18.81 11.85
CA ARG A 186 -1.93 18.33 11.19
C ARG A 186 -2.21 17.14 10.28
N GLU A 187 -2.99 16.16 10.74
CA GLU A 187 -3.39 14.98 9.93
C GLU A 187 -4.13 15.40 8.64
N ARG A 188 -4.96 16.45 8.71
CA ARG A 188 -5.67 16.98 7.53
C ARG A 188 -4.77 17.63 6.49
N VAL A 189 -3.68 18.29 6.91
CA VAL A 189 -2.83 19.07 5.99
C VAL A 189 -1.54 18.36 5.60
N ALA A 190 -0.99 17.51 6.47
CA ALA A 190 0.24 16.79 6.21
C ALA A 190 0.06 15.79 5.05
N PRO A 191 1.01 15.71 4.11
CA PRO A 191 1.01 14.67 3.10
C PRO A 191 1.46 13.34 3.69
N GLU A 192 0.76 12.26 3.34
CA GLU A 192 1.14 10.89 3.71
C GLU A 192 1.60 10.07 2.49
N VAL A 193 1.11 10.39 1.31
CA VAL A 193 1.46 9.72 0.04
C VAL A 193 2.21 10.69 -0.86
N ARG A 194 3.38 10.25 -1.31
CA ARG A 194 4.26 11.01 -2.21
C ARG A 194 3.72 11.04 -3.64
N ARG A 195 3.40 9.85 -4.15
CA ARG A 195 2.92 9.59 -5.51
C ARG A 195 2.18 8.25 -5.57
N VAL A 196 1.38 8.06 -6.60
CA VAL A 196 0.79 6.76 -6.96
C VAL A 196 1.28 6.30 -8.33
N ALA A 197 1.27 4.99 -8.55
CA ALA A 197 1.59 4.37 -9.83
C ALA A 197 0.82 3.06 -10.03
N TRP A 198 0.46 2.77 -11.28
CA TRP A 198 0.04 1.43 -11.69
C TRP A 198 1.28 0.57 -11.90
N LEU A 199 1.46 -0.45 -11.06
CA LEU A 199 2.59 -1.38 -11.15
C LEU A 199 2.09 -2.76 -11.57
N GLY A 200 2.90 -3.51 -12.31
CA GLY A 200 2.63 -4.94 -12.50
C GLY A 200 2.73 -5.67 -11.16
N LEU A 201 1.91 -6.70 -10.91
CA LEU A 201 1.97 -7.42 -9.62
C LEU A 201 3.37 -7.98 -9.32
N GLN A 202 4.05 -8.49 -10.36
CA GLN A 202 5.41 -9.03 -10.25
C GLN A 202 6.42 -7.94 -9.86
N GLU A 203 6.34 -6.77 -10.49
CA GLU A 203 7.16 -5.61 -10.18
C GLU A 203 6.92 -5.11 -8.75
N ALA A 204 5.65 -4.94 -8.37
CA ALA A 204 5.25 -4.49 -7.04
C ALA A 204 5.76 -5.46 -5.94
N ALA A 205 5.60 -6.77 -6.16
CA ALA A 205 6.09 -7.78 -5.23
C ALA A 205 7.63 -7.81 -5.17
N ALA A 206 8.34 -7.67 -6.30
CA ALA A 206 9.80 -7.60 -6.31
C ALA A 206 10.31 -6.38 -5.52
N CYS A 207 9.68 -5.22 -5.70
CA CYS A 207 9.96 -4.02 -4.90
C CYS A 207 9.82 -4.27 -3.39
N MET A 208 8.78 -5.00 -2.96
CA MET A 208 8.59 -5.31 -1.54
C MET A 208 9.55 -6.38 -1.04
N LEU A 209 9.89 -7.38 -1.86
CA LEU A 209 10.87 -8.40 -1.48
C LEU A 209 12.27 -7.81 -1.27
N SER A 210 12.66 -6.82 -2.10
CA SER A 210 13.95 -6.12 -1.93
C SER A 210 14.05 -5.32 -0.63
N SER A 211 12.95 -4.99 0.05
CA SER A 211 13.00 -4.35 1.38
C SER A 211 13.57 -5.27 2.48
N LYS A 212 13.74 -6.57 2.19
CA LYS A 212 14.38 -7.56 3.07
C LYS A 212 15.89 -7.71 2.84
N ALA A 213 16.45 -6.97 1.89
CA ALA A 213 17.86 -6.98 1.58
C ALA A 213 18.71 -6.61 2.81
N GLU A 214 19.90 -7.20 2.93
CA GLU A 214 20.89 -6.80 3.94
C GLU A 214 21.36 -5.36 3.73
N GLU A 215 21.59 -5.02 2.46
CA GLU A 215 21.95 -3.70 2.01
C GLU A 215 20.70 -2.86 1.76
N LEU A 216 20.82 -1.55 1.98
CA LEU A 216 19.76 -0.63 1.63
C LEU A 216 19.62 -0.56 0.11
N VAL A 217 18.52 -1.12 -0.41
CA VAL A 217 18.12 -1.01 -1.81
C VAL A 217 16.88 -0.11 -1.89
N PRO A 218 17.04 1.20 -2.17
CA PRO A 218 15.91 2.11 -2.30
C PRO A 218 14.99 1.72 -3.46
N VAL A 219 13.70 2.00 -3.31
CA VAL A 219 12.68 1.86 -4.35
C VAL A 219 13.00 2.74 -5.56
N ASP A 220 13.50 3.95 -5.31
CA ASP A 220 13.91 4.92 -6.33
C ASP A 220 14.91 5.94 -5.75
N SER A 221 15.35 6.88 -6.59
CA SER A 221 16.29 7.93 -6.22
C SER A 221 15.73 8.93 -5.21
N TRP A 222 14.41 9.13 -5.16
CA TRP A 222 13.78 10.02 -4.19
C TRP A 222 13.82 9.39 -2.78
N GLN A 223 13.45 8.11 -2.65
CA GLN A 223 13.55 7.40 -1.38
C GLN A 223 15.00 7.38 -0.90
N ALA A 224 15.96 7.15 -1.79
CA ALA A 224 17.39 7.17 -1.46
C ALA A 224 17.82 8.52 -0.84
N ALA A 225 17.42 9.63 -1.46
CA ALA A 225 17.74 10.98 -0.99
C ALA A 225 17.08 11.28 0.37
N GLU A 226 15.81 10.92 0.54
CA GLU A 226 15.08 11.13 1.79
C GLU A 226 15.62 10.25 2.93
N TYR A 227 16.01 9.01 2.63
CA TYR A 227 16.65 8.13 3.60
C TYR A 227 17.99 8.67 4.06
N ALA A 228 18.81 9.16 3.12
CA ALA A 228 20.07 9.83 3.45
C ALA A 228 19.84 11.07 4.32
N ARG A 229 18.85 11.91 3.96
CA ARG A 229 18.48 13.12 4.72
C ARG A 229 18.04 12.81 6.15
N LEU A 230 17.31 11.71 6.35
CA LEU A 230 16.73 11.32 7.63
C LEU A 230 17.56 10.29 8.41
N GLY A 231 18.72 9.88 7.89
CA GLY A 231 19.57 8.86 8.51
C GLY A 231 18.95 7.46 8.55
N VAL A 232 18.05 7.14 7.62
CA VAL A 232 17.42 5.82 7.52
C VAL A 232 18.37 4.87 6.79
N THR A 233 18.80 3.83 7.48
CA THR A 233 19.78 2.85 6.97
C THR A 233 19.14 1.55 6.48
N ARG A 234 17.84 1.35 6.71
CA ARG A 234 17.09 0.15 6.33
C ARG A 234 15.65 0.48 6.00
N ARG A 235 15.10 -0.26 5.03
CA ARG A 235 13.67 -0.22 4.70
C ARG A 235 12.87 -1.03 5.72
N ASP A 236 11.65 -0.58 6.00
CA ASP A 236 10.70 -1.35 6.81
C ASP A 236 9.76 -2.11 5.87
N PRO A 237 9.81 -3.45 5.82
CA PRO A 237 9.02 -4.24 4.88
C PRO A 237 7.52 -4.22 5.22
N MET A 238 6.69 -3.80 4.26
CA MET A 238 5.23 -3.90 4.38
C MET A 238 4.73 -5.31 4.01
N PHE A 239 4.94 -6.27 4.91
CA PHE A 239 4.63 -7.69 4.66
C PHE A 239 3.17 -7.96 4.27
N GLN A 240 2.21 -7.20 4.82
CA GLN A 240 0.79 -7.41 4.50
C GLN A 240 0.49 -7.10 3.04
N THR A 241 1.09 -6.04 2.50
CA THR A 241 0.94 -5.68 1.09
C THR A 241 1.52 -6.77 0.21
N LEU A 242 2.73 -7.26 0.52
CA LEU A 242 3.33 -8.38 -0.20
C LEU A 242 2.45 -9.63 -0.15
N ALA A 243 1.97 -10.02 1.04
CA ALA A 243 1.12 -11.21 1.19
C ALA A 243 -0.16 -11.11 0.35
N THR A 244 -0.80 -9.94 0.33
CA THR A 244 -1.98 -9.67 -0.50
C THR A 244 -1.65 -9.70 -1.99
N LEU A 245 -0.52 -9.13 -2.43
CA LEU A 245 -0.09 -9.20 -3.84
C LEU A 245 0.16 -10.64 -4.29
N LEU A 246 0.80 -11.46 -3.43
CA LEU A 246 1.07 -12.87 -3.72
C LEU A 246 -0.22 -13.71 -3.77
N GLU A 247 -1.23 -13.37 -2.96
CA GLU A 247 -2.55 -14.01 -3.05
C GLU A 247 -3.24 -13.65 -4.38
N ILE A 248 -3.26 -12.36 -4.75
CA ILE A 248 -3.87 -11.90 -6.01
C ILE A 248 -3.16 -12.52 -7.22
N GLY A 249 -1.84 -12.63 -7.15
CA GLY A 249 -1.01 -13.21 -8.21
C GLY A 249 -1.34 -14.66 -8.57
N ARG A 250 -2.20 -15.35 -7.82
CA ARG A 250 -2.63 -16.73 -8.09
C ARG A 250 -3.82 -16.83 -9.05
N PHE A 251 -4.57 -15.75 -9.25
CA PHE A 251 -5.81 -15.78 -10.03
C PHE A 251 -5.55 -15.41 -11.49
N GLU A 252 -5.98 -16.27 -12.43
CA GLU A 252 -5.80 -16.04 -13.85
C GLU A 252 -6.83 -15.07 -14.42
N SER A 253 -8.00 -15.00 -13.78
CA SER A 253 -9.13 -14.18 -14.21
C SER A 253 -9.82 -13.39 -13.11
N GLU A 254 -10.48 -12.32 -13.52
CA GLU A 254 -11.43 -11.54 -12.72
C GLU A 254 -12.53 -12.44 -12.16
N THR A 255 -13.02 -13.39 -12.97
CA THR A 255 -14.06 -14.34 -12.57
C THR A 255 -13.59 -15.23 -11.41
N GLU A 256 -12.37 -15.79 -11.49
CA GLU A 256 -11.80 -16.60 -10.42
C GLU A 256 -11.59 -15.80 -9.13
N LEU A 257 -11.03 -14.59 -9.25
CA LEU A 257 -10.81 -13.70 -8.11
C LEU A 257 -12.15 -13.32 -7.44
N ARG A 258 -13.19 -12.99 -8.22
CA ARG A 258 -14.53 -12.70 -7.71
C ARG A 258 -15.13 -13.91 -7.00
N ALA A 259 -15.06 -15.09 -7.62
CA ALA A 259 -15.56 -16.32 -7.01
C ALA A 259 -14.88 -16.60 -5.65
N HIS A 260 -13.57 -16.39 -5.56
CA HIS A 260 -12.82 -16.50 -4.31
C HIS A 260 -13.30 -15.50 -3.24
N CYS A 261 -13.48 -14.24 -3.61
CA CYS A 261 -14.00 -13.22 -2.69
C CYS A 261 -15.43 -13.55 -2.22
N CYS A 262 -16.32 -13.97 -3.13
CA CYS A 262 -17.70 -14.37 -2.79
C CYS A 262 -17.74 -15.53 -1.80
N ALA A 263 -16.93 -16.57 -2.04
CA ALA A 263 -16.84 -17.73 -1.14
C ALA A 263 -16.41 -17.32 0.28
N ARG A 264 -15.55 -16.31 0.41
CA ARG A 264 -15.08 -15.79 1.70
C ARG A 264 -16.05 -14.85 2.39
N SER A 265 -16.92 -14.17 1.66
CA SER A 265 -17.98 -13.33 2.27
C SER A 265 -18.97 -14.18 3.07
N ASN A 266 -19.28 -15.39 2.59
CA ASN A 266 -20.25 -16.29 3.21
C ASN A 266 -19.75 -16.97 4.50
N LEU A 267 -18.45 -16.93 4.79
CA LEU A 267 -17.88 -17.56 6.00
C LEU A 267 -18.00 -16.71 7.27
N TYR A 268 -18.60 -15.52 7.18
CA TYR A 268 -18.66 -14.54 8.27
C TYR A 268 -20.07 -13.96 8.49
N LEU A 269 -21.08 -14.58 7.89
CA LEU A 269 -22.49 -14.43 8.25
C LEU A 269 -22.90 -15.66 9.08
#